data_AF-A0A660XLJ9-F1
#
_entry.id   AF-A0A660XLJ9-F1
#
_cell.length_a   1.000
_cell.length_b   1.000
_cell.length_c   1.000
_cell.angle_alpha   90.00
_cell.angle_beta   90.00
_cell.angle_gamma   90.00
#
_symmetry.space_group_name_H-M   'P 1'
#
loop_
_entity.id
_entity.type
_entity.pdbx_description
1 polymer ?
#
loop_
_entity_poly.entity_id
_entity_poly.type
_entity_poly.pdbx_seq_one_letter_code
_entity_poly.pdbx_strand_id
1 'polypeptide(L)'
;MDGQIAACVLQGIVNRQCKQKIYVMNTYCYDNKSGGSKQAQVAERFLKELFSDIPTERLQGTDDRDWSGLFTLLDRFGGFIKGMIIWDPKLEQATIEAATTIAGQTDGIVVSPVLAEALHSRNLPVIADLRDYDFQDNLECLQWLMENWLDGACKDIAFTWSHMTTDVKSWGAANKDYIVALKLFTFYLDITNDEEREHYIDLLKYYPPGTPVMGWTDERWSDPLFMQLGYFMVPYISVENLTVQSSFPSTSRKQPDPHPLEVHNDGVYIAFHVADGDNLLHSMVYEPDIIMNSSDYGKIPVTWVINPGIVDLAPRLFDWYFAKLGTQEIAAQVGDGHPRSDRSTAFKLYCDISKGYLQRAGVRTMKQMEESEAVAWNLQPYVMNSGYNGARRGIGPYEYHMDNETFHIGSVNMKDDPENIRKLVHDAPKDQPLFLNVFCGTAIRDVPA
;
A
#
# COMPACT_ATOMS: atom_id res chain seq x y z
N MET A 1 18.29 5.01 10.98
CA MET A 1 16.89 4.53 10.92
C MET A 1 16.16 4.72 12.25
N ASP A 2 16.80 4.46 13.40
CA ASP A 2 16.17 4.47 14.74
C ASP A 2 15.36 5.72 15.06
N GLY A 3 15.94 6.91 14.81
CA GLY A 3 15.22 8.17 15.04
C GLY A 3 13.99 8.37 14.15
N GLN A 4 13.97 7.77 12.95
CA GLN A 4 12.81 7.79 12.06
C GLN A 4 11.70 6.89 12.60
N ILE A 5 12.04 5.69 13.09
CA ILE A 5 11.07 4.80 13.77
C ILE A 5 10.44 5.55 14.94
N ALA A 6 11.26 6.10 15.83
CA ALA A 6 10.81 6.85 16.99
C ALA A 6 9.94 8.07 16.61
N ALA A 7 10.29 8.80 15.55
CA ALA A 7 9.54 9.95 15.08
C ALA A 7 8.17 9.56 14.49
N CYS A 8 8.10 8.50 13.68
CA CYS A 8 6.83 8.01 13.13
C CYS A 8 5.94 7.40 14.23
N VAL A 9 6.51 6.71 15.22
CA VAL A 9 5.76 6.24 16.40
C VAL A 9 5.19 7.43 17.19
N LEU A 10 6.02 8.44 17.49
CA LEU A 10 5.56 9.67 18.15
C LEU A 10 4.45 10.37 17.35
N GLN A 11 4.59 10.43 16.01
CA GLN A 11 3.56 10.93 15.12
C GLN A 11 2.24 10.19 15.33
N GLY A 12 2.24 8.85 15.36
CA GLY A 12 1.02 8.07 15.61
C GLY A 12 0.37 8.35 16.96
N ILE A 13 1.18 8.40 18.03
CA ILE A 13 0.72 8.71 19.40
C ILE A 13 0.04 10.09 19.45
N VAL A 14 0.69 11.11 18.88
CA VAL A 14 0.22 12.50 18.91
C VAL A 14 -0.98 12.68 17.99
N ASN A 15 -0.93 12.16 16.76
CA ASN A 15 -1.98 12.36 15.76
C ASN A 15 -3.30 11.70 16.12
N ARG A 16 -3.28 10.66 16.97
CA ARG A 16 -4.49 10.07 17.57
C ARG A 16 -5.15 11.00 18.58
N GLN A 17 -4.37 11.79 19.32
CA GLN A 17 -4.83 12.47 20.54
C GLN A 17 -4.92 14.00 20.39
N CYS A 18 -4.24 14.57 19.39
CA CYS A 18 -4.08 16.00 19.23
C CYS A 18 -4.62 16.48 17.88
N LYS A 19 -5.26 17.67 17.88
CA LYS A 19 -5.64 18.37 16.64
C LYS A 19 -4.44 18.98 15.92
N GLN A 20 -3.39 19.36 16.67
CA GLN A 20 -2.12 19.74 16.09
C GLN A 20 -1.35 18.45 15.75
N LYS A 21 -1.45 18.03 14.50
CA LYS A 21 -0.85 16.79 14.01
C LYS A 21 0.62 17.02 13.61
N ILE A 22 1.46 16.03 13.89
CA ILE A 22 2.80 15.89 13.32
C ILE A 22 2.68 15.42 11.88
N TYR A 23 3.46 16.05 10.99
CA TYR A 23 3.63 15.68 9.59
C TYR A 23 5.13 15.49 9.33
N VAL A 24 5.56 14.25 9.17
CA VAL A 24 6.96 13.88 8.92
C VAL A 24 7.24 13.94 7.41
N MET A 25 8.43 14.38 7.03
CA MET A 25 8.88 14.42 5.64
C MET A 25 10.28 13.81 5.54
N ASN A 26 10.63 13.28 4.37
CA ASN A 26 11.96 12.73 4.08
C ASN A 26 12.33 11.49 4.91
N THR A 27 11.35 10.65 5.25
CA THR A 27 11.61 9.31 5.78
C THR A 27 12.36 8.49 4.74
N TYR A 28 13.46 7.86 5.13
CA TYR A 28 14.23 7.00 4.24
C TYR A 28 13.48 5.69 3.98
N CYS A 29 13.45 5.28 2.71
CA CYS A 29 13.09 3.95 2.27
C CYS A 29 13.87 3.60 1.00
N TYR A 30 14.56 2.45 1.01
CA TYR A 30 15.30 1.97 -0.16
C TYR A 30 14.39 1.70 -1.36
N ASP A 31 13.19 1.16 -1.12
CA ASP A 31 12.27 0.81 -2.21
C ASP A 31 11.72 2.04 -2.94
N ASN A 32 11.69 3.20 -2.27
CA ASN A 32 11.35 4.48 -2.89
C ASN A 32 12.52 5.03 -3.73
N LYS A 33 12.64 4.56 -4.98
CA LYS A 33 13.67 4.94 -5.98
C LYS A 33 15.13 4.78 -5.48
N SER A 34 15.42 3.66 -4.80
CA SER A 34 16.74 3.36 -4.19
C SER A 34 17.12 4.27 -3.01
N GLY A 35 16.15 4.99 -2.44
CA GLY A 35 16.32 5.86 -1.29
C GLY A 35 17.17 7.12 -1.54
N GLY A 36 17.34 7.92 -0.48
CA GLY A 36 18.21 9.09 -0.47
C GLY A 36 17.70 10.22 -1.38
N SER A 37 18.59 10.81 -2.19
CA SER A 37 18.30 11.98 -3.03
C SER A 37 17.39 11.69 -4.22
N LYS A 38 17.20 10.42 -4.58
CA LYS A 38 16.34 10.00 -5.70
C LYS A 38 14.90 9.70 -5.29
N GLN A 39 14.64 9.67 -3.98
CA GLN A 39 13.34 9.37 -3.43
C GLN A 39 12.27 10.34 -3.93
N ALA A 40 11.09 9.83 -4.26
CA ALA A 40 9.93 10.66 -4.59
C ALA A 40 9.41 11.33 -3.30
N GLN A 41 9.96 12.50 -2.97
CA GLN A 41 9.63 13.30 -1.78
C GLN A 41 8.28 14.03 -1.94
N VAL A 42 7.17 13.28 -2.12
CA VAL A 42 5.84 13.87 -2.37
C VAL A 42 5.24 14.56 -1.15
N ALA A 43 5.58 14.17 0.08
CA ALA A 43 4.93 14.69 1.28
C ALA A 43 5.08 16.21 1.41
N GLU A 44 6.26 16.76 1.12
CA GLU A 44 6.48 18.21 1.14
C GLU A 44 5.62 18.93 0.09
N ARG A 45 5.36 18.30 -1.07
CA ARG A 45 4.49 18.87 -2.11
C ARG A 45 3.03 18.82 -1.72
N PHE A 46 2.59 17.77 -1.03
CA PHE A 46 1.21 17.65 -0.55
C PHE A 46 0.83 18.73 0.46
N LEU A 47 1.78 19.31 1.21
CA LEU A 47 1.51 20.50 2.03
C LEU A 47 0.94 21.66 1.20
N LYS A 48 1.34 21.79 -0.08
CA LYS A 48 0.82 22.81 -1.00
C LYS A 48 -0.38 22.32 -1.79
N GLU A 49 -0.29 21.13 -2.36
CA GLU A 49 -1.30 20.59 -3.28
C GLU A 49 -2.59 20.16 -2.57
N LEU A 50 -2.47 19.56 -1.37
CA LEU A 50 -3.61 18.95 -0.66
C LEU A 50 -4.00 19.72 0.61
N PHE A 51 -3.06 20.42 1.22
CA PHE A 51 -3.22 21.00 2.56
C PHE A 51 -2.91 22.50 2.63
N SER A 52 -2.97 23.23 1.51
CA SER A 52 -2.68 24.67 1.48
C SER A 52 -3.64 25.53 2.30
N ASP A 53 -4.83 25.01 2.60
CA ASP A 53 -5.84 25.62 3.49
C ASP A 53 -5.58 25.34 4.98
N ILE A 54 -4.64 24.46 5.31
CA ILE A 54 -4.33 24.08 6.70
C ILE A 54 -3.12 24.89 7.20
N PRO A 55 -3.22 25.55 8.36
CA PRO A 55 -2.07 26.22 8.97
C PRO A 55 -0.95 25.22 9.27
N THR A 56 0.26 25.52 8.81
CA THR A 56 1.45 24.68 9.02
C THR A 56 2.55 25.45 9.73
N GLU A 57 3.30 24.76 10.58
CA GLU A 57 4.48 25.29 11.26
C GLU A 57 5.63 24.29 11.05
N ARG A 58 6.72 24.73 10.43
CA ARG A 58 7.88 23.87 10.22
C ARG A 58 8.78 23.88 11.45
N LEU A 59 8.92 22.72 12.07
CA LEU A 59 9.93 22.49 13.10
C LEU A 59 11.25 22.11 12.41
N GLN A 60 12.33 22.82 12.71
CA GLN A 60 13.67 22.53 12.22
C GLN A 60 14.52 22.01 13.38
N GLY A 61 15.36 21.01 13.10
CA GLY A 61 16.40 20.58 14.03
C GLY A 61 17.24 21.77 14.44
N THR A 62 17.46 21.93 15.75
CA THR A 62 18.12 23.11 16.31
C THR A 62 19.65 23.02 16.30
N ASP A 63 20.20 21.89 15.89
CA ASP A 63 21.62 21.56 15.95
C ASP A 63 22.01 20.39 15.01
N ASP A 64 23.32 20.18 14.87
CA ASP A 64 23.94 19.15 14.00
C ASP A 64 24.05 17.77 14.69
N ARG A 65 23.42 17.58 15.85
CA ARG A 65 23.48 16.30 16.57
C ARG A 65 22.64 15.23 15.86
N ASP A 66 22.99 13.98 16.12
CA ASP A 66 22.17 12.85 15.71
C ASP A 66 20.73 13.00 16.22
N TRP A 67 19.77 12.71 15.34
CA TRP A 67 18.33 12.77 15.62
C TRP A 67 17.79 14.15 16.04
N SER A 68 18.43 15.27 15.64
CA SER A 68 17.97 16.62 15.96
C SER A 68 16.48 16.87 15.63
N GLY A 69 15.98 16.34 14.52
CA GLY A 69 14.57 16.38 14.15
C GLY A 69 13.65 15.67 15.16
N LEU A 70 14.02 14.48 15.63
CA LEU A 70 13.27 13.75 16.67
C LEU A 70 13.29 14.52 17.99
N PHE A 71 14.45 15.00 18.43
CA PHE A 71 14.54 15.73 19.71
C PHE A 71 13.70 17.01 19.69
N THR A 72 13.66 17.70 18.55
CA THR A 72 12.77 18.86 18.37
C THR A 72 11.29 18.48 18.50
N LEU A 73 10.88 17.34 17.94
CA LEU A 73 9.51 16.83 18.13
C LEU A 73 9.25 16.46 19.59
N LEU A 74 10.22 15.84 20.27
CA LEU A 74 10.10 15.46 21.68
C LEU A 74 10.05 16.65 22.63
N ASP A 75 10.71 17.75 22.32
CA ASP A 75 10.61 18.98 23.12
C ASP A 75 9.20 19.56 23.10
N ARG A 76 8.51 19.45 21.95
CA ARG A 76 7.15 19.96 21.80
C ARG A 76 6.07 18.96 22.22
N PHE A 77 6.24 17.70 21.88
CA PHE A 77 5.20 16.66 21.98
C PHE A 77 5.56 15.52 22.94
N GLY A 78 6.71 15.58 23.61
CA GLY A 78 7.14 14.52 24.53
C GLY A 78 6.18 14.26 25.69
N GLY A 79 5.33 15.23 26.05
CA GLY A 79 4.28 15.05 27.06
C GLY A 79 3.18 14.04 26.71
N PHE A 80 3.10 13.60 25.44
CA PHE A 80 2.19 12.51 25.03
C PHE A 80 2.78 11.12 25.26
N ILE A 81 4.08 11.00 25.52
CA ILE A 81 4.78 9.72 25.71
C ILE A 81 4.68 9.29 27.16
N LYS A 82 4.38 8.01 27.41
CA LYS A 82 4.29 7.43 28.76
C LYS A 82 5.53 6.66 29.20
N GLY A 83 6.43 6.35 28.27
CA GLY A 83 7.69 5.64 28.55
C GLY A 83 8.39 5.18 27.29
N MET A 84 9.46 4.40 27.44
CA MET A 84 10.27 3.84 26.36
C MET A 84 9.97 2.34 26.19
N ILE A 85 9.97 1.89 24.94
CA ILE A 85 9.95 0.48 24.57
C ILE A 85 11.22 0.22 23.78
N ILE A 86 12.12 -0.58 24.35
CA ILE A 86 13.46 -0.80 23.81
C ILE A 86 13.42 -2.11 23.01
N TRP A 87 13.71 -2.05 21.71
CA TRP A 87 13.79 -3.24 20.86
C TRP A 87 15.15 -3.93 20.96
N ASP A 88 15.22 -5.23 20.59
CA ASP A 88 16.44 -6.03 20.67
C ASP A 88 17.20 -6.05 19.34
N PRO A 89 18.44 -5.51 19.27
CA PRO A 89 19.25 -5.59 18.07
C PRO A 89 19.60 -7.01 17.59
N LYS A 90 19.46 -8.04 18.42
CA LYS A 90 19.68 -9.44 18.00
C LYS A 90 18.55 -9.99 17.12
N LEU A 91 17.33 -9.51 17.31
CA LEU A 91 16.14 -9.93 16.59
C LEU A 91 15.35 -8.69 16.15
N GLU A 92 16.03 -7.87 15.35
CA GLU A 92 15.66 -6.50 15.07
C GLU A 92 14.24 -6.37 14.47
N GLN A 93 13.95 -7.12 13.40
CA GLN A 93 12.70 -6.94 12.65
C GLN A 93 11.48 -7.30 13.51
N ALA A 94 11.49 -8.48 14.13
CA ALA A 94 10.40 -8.93 14.98
C ALA A 94 10.22 -8.07 16.23
N THR A 95 11.31 -7.67 16.89
CA THR A 95 11.20 -6.85 18.10
C THR A 95 10.84 -5.38 17.83
N ILE A 96 11.19 -4.82 16.66
CA ILE A 96 10.67 -3.51 16.25
C ILE A 96 9.15 -3.56 16.03
N GLU A 97 8.63 -4.59 15.35
CA GLU A 97 7.19 -4.75 15.16
C GLU A 97 6.47 -5.02 16.49
N ALA A 98 7.01 -5.89 17.34
CA ALA A 98 6.48 -6.11 18.69
C ALA A 98 6.44 -4.80 19.50
N ALA A 99 7.54 -4.03 19.51
CA ALA A 99 7.60 -2.73 20.17
C ALA A 99 6.56 -1.75 19.62
N THR A 100 6.29 -1.78 18.31
CA THR A 100 5.29 -0.93 17.65
C THR A 100 3.87 -1.30 18.10
N THR A 101 3.55 -2.59 18.18
CA THR A 101 2.27 -3.07 18.72
C THR A 101 2.06 -2.60 20.17
N ILE A 102 3.10 -2.72 21.00
CA ILE A 102 3.08 -2.25 22.40
C ILE A 102 2.89 -0.72 22.45
N ALA A 103 3.57 0.03 21.59
CA ALA A 103 3.48 1.49 21.53
C ALA A 103 2.05 1.99 21.24
N GLY A 104 1.34 1.32 20.33
CA GLY A 104 -0.06 1.63 20.03
C GLY A 104 -0.96 1.58 21.27
N GLN A 105 -0.70 0.63 22.16
CA GLN A 105 -1.54 0.37 23.34
C GLN A 105 -1.09 1.13 24.59
N THR A 106 0.20 1.45 24.70
CA THR A 106 0.80 2.04 25.91
C THR A 106 1.22 3.50 25.78
N ASP A 107 1.15 4.08 24.57
CA ASP A 107 1.74 5.40 24.26
C ASP A 107 3.25 5.46 24.60
N GLY A 108 3.96 4.34 24.45
CA GLY A 108 5.41 4.26 24.59
C GLY A 108 6.14 4.61 23.30
N ILE A 109 7.30 5.28 23.41
CA ILE A 109 8.16 5.54 22.25
C ILE A 109 9.08 4.34 21.98
N VAL A 110 9.11 3.88 20.73
CA VAL A 110 9.96 2.77 20.28
C VAL A 110 11.37 3.30 20.00
N VAL A 111 12.37 2.71 20.66
CA VAL A 111 13.76 3.20 20.62
C VAL A 111 14.76 2.06 20.59
N SER A 112 15.91 2.29 19.96
CA SER A 112 17.06 1.39 20.09
C SER A 112 17.71 1.54 21.46
N PRO A 113 18.55 0.59 21.89
CA PRO A 113 19.33 0.76 23.12
C PRO A 113 20.17 2.05 23.13
N VAL A 114 20.76 2.43 22.00
CA VAL A 114 21.56 3.66 21.88
C VAL A 114 20.69 4.91 22.02
N LEU A 115 19.52 4.91 21.38
CA LEU A 115 18.57 6.02 21.48
C LEU A 115 17.94 6.12 22.89
N ALA A 116 17.71 5.00 23.57
CA ALA A 116 17.26 4.98 24.96
C ALA A 116 18.28 5.68 25.89
N GLU A 117 19.57 5.39 25.75
CA GLU A 117 20.64 6.08 26.48
C GLU A 117 20.65 7.58 26.17
N ALA A 118 20.48 7.96 24.90
CA ALA A 118 20.40 9.37 24.50
C ALA A 118 19.17 10.10 25.08
N LEU A 119 18.12 9.36 25.44
CA LEU A 119 16.90 9.87 26.09
C LEU A 119 16.94 9.80 27.62
N HIS A 120 18.01 9.28 28.23
CA HIS A 120 18.12 9.09 29.68
C HIS A 120 17.81 10.36 30.48
N SER A 121 18.28 11.52 29.99
CA SER A 121 18.04 12.84 30.62
C SER A 121 16.56 13.24 30.74
N ARG A 122 15.66 12.61 29.96
CA ARG A 122 14.21 12.85 30.02
C ARG A 122 13.50 12.07 31.13
N ASN A 123 14.18 11.17 31.82
CA ASN A 123 13.63 10.35 32.92
C ASN A 123 12.32 9.61 32.53
N LEU A 124 12.24 9.14 31.28
CA LEU A 124 11.11 8.32 30.83
C LEU A 124 11.22 6.92 31.46
N PRO A 125 10.13 6.35 32.01
CA PRO A 125 10.15 4.99 32.49
C PRO A 125 10.31 4.01 31.32
N VAL A 126 10.92 2.86 31.56
CA VAL A 126 10.96 1.76 30.60
C VAL A 126 9.66 0.96 30.76
N ILE A 127 8.84 0.94 29.71
CA ILE A 127 7.59 0.17 29.66
C ILE A 127 7.90 -1.31 29.39
N ALA A 128 8.78 -1.56 28.43
CA ALA A 128 9.28 -2.89 28.12
C ALA A 128 10.69 -2.78 27.51
N ASP A 129 11.55 -3.69 27.90
CA ASP A 129 12.85 -3.90 27.27
C ASP A 129 12.82 -5.29 26.63
N LEU A 130 12.72 -5.35 25.31
CA LEU A 130 12.53 -6.61 24.59
C LEU A 130 13.76 -7.52 24.62
N ARG A 131 14.92 -6.98 25.05
CA ARG A 131 16.15 -7.76 25.29
C ARG A 131 16.04 -8.70 26.49
N ASP A 132 15.15 -8.40 27.43
CA ASP A 132 14.96 -9.20 28.65
C ASP A 132 14.25 -10.54 28.38
N TYR A 133 13.66 -10.70 27.19
CA TYR A 133 12.89 -11.90 26.82
C TYR A 133 13.72 -12.95 26.07
N ASP A 134 14.91 -12.58 25.55
CA ASP A 134 15.86 -13.47 24.85
C ASP A 134 15.19 -14.42 23.84
N PHE A 135 14.31 -13.88 22.99
CA PHE A 135 13.64 -14.64 21.92
C PHE A 135 14.66 -15.31 21.01
N GLN A 136 14.46 -16.59 20.72
CA GLN A 136 15.35 -17.38 19.86
C GLN A 136 15.09 -17.12 18.37
N ASP A 137 13.84 -16.85 18.00
CA ASP A 137 13.41 -16.62 16.62
C ASP A 137 12.15 -15.74 16.51
N ASN A 138 11.72 -15.50 15.27
CA ASN A 138 10.54 -14.68 14.96
C ASN A 138 9.24 -15.31 15.49
N LEU A 139 9.17 -16.64 15.53
CA LEU A 139 7.97 -17.37 15.96
C LEU A 139 7.76 -17.25 17.46
N GLU A 140 8.81 -17.39 18.26
CA GLU A 140 8.75 -17.19 19.71
C GLU A 140 8.34 -15.75 20.04
N CYS A 141 8.92 -14.77 19.34
CA CYS A 141 8.52 -13.37 19.48
C CYS A 141 7.04 -13.14 19.11
N LEU A 142 6.56 -13.74 18.02
CA LEU A 142 5.15 -13.64 17.60
C LEU A 142 4.21 -14.29 18.63
N GLN A 143 4.51 -15.50 19.10
CA GLN A 143 3.71 -16.21 20.09
C GLN A 143 3.58 -15.39 21.37
N TRP A 144 4.71 -14.90 21.90
CA TRP A 144 4.72 -14.01 23.06
C TRP A 144 3.91 -12.74 22.82
N LEU A 145 4.08 -12.09 21.66
CA LEU A 145 3.36 -10.87 21.32
C LEU A 145 1.85 -11.13 21.25
N MET A 146 1.44 -12.24 20.67
CA MET A 146 0.04 -12.63 20.57
C MET A 146 -0.59 -12.86 21.95
N GLU A 147 0.09 -13.63 22.81
CA GLU A 147 -0.39 -13.94 24.16
C GLU A 147 -0.57 -12.70 25.04
N ASN A 148 0.29 -11.69 24.87
CA ASN A 148 0.33 -10.53 25.77
C ASN A 148 -0.41 -9.30 25.22
N TRP A 149 -0.53 -9.16 23.89
CA TRP A 149 -0.94 -7.90 23.26
C TRP A 149 -2.00 -8.03 22.17
N LEU A 150 -2.36 -9.24 21.73
CA LEU A 150 -3.34 -9.40 20.65
C LEU A 150 -4.73 -8.88 21.03
N ASP A 151 -5.18 -9.16 22.25
CA ASP A 151 -6.53 -8.82 22.72
C ASP A 151 -6.79 -7.30 22.75
N GLY A 152 -5.75 -6.50 23.02
CA GLY A 152 -5.86 -5.04 23.07
C GLY A 152 -5.68 -4.34 21.72
N ALA A 153 -5.36 -5.09 20.65
CA ALA A 153 -5.16 -4.53 19.32
C ALA A 153 -6.46 -4.43 18.52
N CYS A 154 -6.55 -3.39 17.68
CA CYS A 154 -7.64 -3.21 16.74
C CYS A 154 -7.73 -4.38 15.74
N LYS A 155 -8.96 -4.79 15.42
CA LYS A 155 -9.26 -5.91 14.51
C LYS A 155 -9.90 -5.49 13.18
N ASP A 156 -9.98 -4.19 12.92
CA ASP A 156 -10.60 -3.66 11.70
C ASP A 156 -9.65 -3.77 10.48
N ILE A 157 -8.34 -3.84 10.72
CA ILE A 157 -7.29 -3.95 9.71
C ILE A 157 -6.23 -4.92 10.25
N ALA A 158 -5.87 -5.93 9.44
CA ALA A 158 -4.71 -6.77 9.71
C ALA A 158 -3.47 -6.08 9.14
N PHE A 159 -2.32 -6.22 9.80
CA PHE A 159 -1.07 -5.62 9.32
C PHE A 159 0.07 -6.62 9.40
N THR A 160 0.85 -6.75 8.33
CA THR A 160 2.07 -7.57 8.28
C THR A 160 3.25 -6.76 7.77
N TRP A 161 4.44 -7.09 8.25
CA TRP A 161 5.66 -6.43 7.79
C TRP A 161 6.82 -7.42 7.70
N SER A 162 7.45 -7.53 6.53
CA SER A 162 8.44 -8.59 6.29
C SER A 162 9.87 -8.13 5.99
N HIS A 163 10.17 -6.82 5.93
CA HIS A 163 11.56 -6.35 5.65
C HIS A 163 11.89 -4.97 6.28
N MET A 164 11.66 -4.79 7.59
CA MET A 164 12.23 -3.63 8.30
C MET A 164 13.63 -3.94 8.81
N THR A 165 14.64 -3.35 8.19
CA THR A 165 16.00 -3.29 8.74
C THR A 165 16.35 -1.84 9.11
N THR A 166 17.41 -1.64 9.89
CA THR A 166 17.96 -0.33 10.25
C THR A 166 19.12 0.06 9.34
N ASP A 167 19.51 -0.83 8.44
CA ASP A 167 20.56 -0.65 7.45
C ASP A 167 20.11 0.15 6.20
N VAL A 168 21.01 0.25 5.22
CA VAL A 168 20.77 1.00 3.99
C VAL A 168 19.73 0.36 3.06
N LYS A 169 19.36 -0.90 3.25
CA LYS A 169 18.34 -1.58 2.44
C LYS A 169 16.96 -1.59 3.12
N SER A 170 16.78 -0.82 4.18
CA SER A 170 15.51 -0.69 4.89
C SER A 170 14.35 -0.25 4.00
N TRP A 171 13.19 -0.88 4.20
CA TRP A 171 11.93 -0.54 3.55
C TRP A 171 11.19 0.60 4.27
N GLY A 172 11.86 1.21 5.25
CA GLY A 172 11.44 2.41 5.95
C GLY A 172 10.42 2.15 7.06
N ALA A 173 10.29 3.15 7.93
CA ALA A 173 9.38 3.14 9.08
C ALA A 173 8.15 4.07 8.91
N ALA A 174 7.85 4.47 7.67
CA ALA A 174 6.78 5.43 7.39
C ALA A 174 5.38 4.95 7.83
N ASN A 175 5.16 3.63 7.86
CA ASN A 175 3.89 3.02 8.28
C ASN A 175 3.59 3.12 9.79
N LYS A 176 4.60 3.42 10.61
CA LYS A 176 4.51 3.31 12.07
C LYS A 176 3.52 4.30 12.67
N ASP A 177 3.31 5.44 12.04
CA ASP A 177 2.34 6.43 12.50
C ASP A 177 0.93 5.83 12.53
N TYR A 178 0.52 5.17 11.45
CA TYR A 178 -0.83 4.64 11.29
C TYR A 178 -1.08 3.41 12.16
N ILE A 179 -0.12 2.49 12.21
CA ILE A 179 -0.16 1.30 13.07
C ILE A 179 -0.37 1.73 14.53
N VAL A 180 0.48 2.66 15.00
CA VAL A 180 0.42 3.14 16.38
C VAL A 180 -0.87 3.88 16.63
N ALA A 181 -1.28 4.80 15.74
CA ALA A 181 -2.50 5.59 15.92
C ALA A 181 -3.76 4.74 16.02
N LEU A 182 -3.90 3.72 15.18
CA LEU A 182 -5.05 2.81 15.18
C LEU A 182 -4.92 1.64 16.16
N LYS A 183 -3.77 1.49 16.84
CA LYS A 183 -3.48 0.36 17.72
C LYS A 183 -3.56 -0.98 17.00
N LEU A 184 -3.07 -1.02 15.76
CA LEU A 184 -3.04 -2.26 14.98
C LEU A 184 -2.04 -3.25 15.61
N PHE A 185 -2.28 -4.54 15.38
CA PHE A 185 -1.29 -5.58 15.66
C PHE A 185 -0.38 -5.71 14.45
N THR A 186 0.91 -5.40 14.63
CA THR A 186 1.95 -5.58 13.62
C THR A 186 2.97 -6.60 14.12
N PHE A 187 3.52 -7.38 13.20
CA PHE A 187 4.44 -8.46 13.46
C PHE A 187 5.34 -8.70 12.25
N TYR A 188 6.41 -9.45 12.49
CA TYR A 188 7.33 -9.91 11.46
C TYR A 188 7.31 -11.43 11.37
N LEU A 189 7.15 -11.94 10.15
CA LEU A 189 7.48 -13.31 9.75
C LEU A 189 8.00 -13.28 8.32
N ASP A 190 9.03 -14.08 8.03
CA ASP A 190 9.54 -14.31 6.69
C ASP A 190 8.64 -15.30 5.94
N ILE A 191 7.80 -14.78 5.03
CA ILE A 191 6.88 -15.60 4.23
C ILE A 191 7.60 -16.60 3.30
N THR A 192 8.89 -16.37 3.02
CA THR A 192 9.70 -17.26 2.17
C THR A 192 10.24 -18.46 2.94
N ASN A 193 10.28 -18.37 4.28
CA ASN A 193 10.55 -19.49 5.16
C ASN A 193 9.29 -20.36 5.29
N ASP A 194 9.39 -21.64 4.96
CA ASP A 194 8.25 -22.57 4.96
C ASP A 194 7.61 -22.74 6.34
N GLU A 195 8.43 -22.77 7.42
CA GLU A 195 7.95 -22.91 8.79
C GLU A 195 7.23 -21.63 9.24
N GLU A 196 7.84 -20.46 9.06
CA GLU A 196 7.22 -19.19 9.43
C GLU A 196 5.93 -18.91 8.62
N ARG A 197 5.92 -19.25 7.33
CA ARG A 197 4.75 -19.06 6.45
C ARG A 197 3.50 -19.78 6.97
N GLU A 198 3.65 -20.96 7.56
CA GLU A 198 2.52 -21.72 8.12
C GLU A 198 1.87 -20.99 9.31
N HIS A 199 2.59 -20.09 9.99
CA HIS A 199 2.11 -19.37 11.17
C HIS A 199 1.43 -18.03 10.87
N TYR A 200 1.42 -17.56 9.62
CA TYR A 200 0.57 -16.41 9.24
C TYR A 200 -0.92 -16.66 9.55
N ILE A 201 -1.39 -17.90 9.39
CA ILE A 201 -2.77 -18.28 9.70
C ILE A 201 -3.09 -18.14 11.20
N ASP A 202 -2.08 -18.29 12.07
CA ASP A 202 -2.29 -18.21 13.51
C ASP A 202 -2.71 -16.82 13.94
N LEU A 203 -2.27 -15.78 13.26
CA LEU A 203 -2.76 -14.44 13.47
C LEU A 203 -4.05 -14.18 12.67
N LEU A 204 -4.07 -14.51 11.38
CA LEU A 204 -5.16 -14.13 10.48
C LEU A 204 -6.51 -14.74 10.89
N LYS A 205 -6.53 -15.86 11.63
CA LYS A 205 -7.77 -16.44 12.16
C LYS A 205 -8.49 -15.57 13.22
N TYR A 206 -7.80 -14.57 13.78
CA TYR A 206 -8.39 -13.60 14.73
C TYR A 206 -9.02 -12.39 14.06
N TYR A 207 -8.94 -12.30 12.74
CA TYR A 207 -9.61 -11.28 11.94
C TYR A 207 -10.79 -11.93 11.22
N PRO A 208 -11.91 -11.21 11.02
CA PRO A 208 -12.94 -11.68 10.10
C PRO A 208 -12.34 -11.84 8.70
N PRO A 209 -12.69 -12.91 7.94
CA PRO A 209 -12.38 -12.98 6.51
C PRO A 209 -12.76 -11.65 5.82
N GLY A 210 -12.05 -11.29 4.75
CA GLY A 210 -12.25 -10.04 4.00
C GLY A 210 -11.62 -8.79 4.63
N THR A 211 -11.09 -8.88 5.85
CA THR A 211 -10.29 -7.81 6.43
C THR A 211 -9.07 -7.53 5.54
N PRO A 212 -8.80 -6.28 5.10
CA PRO A 212 -7.60 -6.02 4.31
C PRO A 212 -6.34 -6.30 5.14
N VAL A 213 -5.35 -6.96 4.53
CA VAL A 213 -4.01 -7.12 5.12
C VAL A 213 -3.14 -5.99 4.58
N MET A 214 -2.92 -4.96 5.39
CA MET A 214 -2.03 -3.85 5.04
C MET A 214 -0.57 -4.16 5.39
N GLY A 215 0.34 -3.37 4.84
CA GLY A 215 1.77 -3.50 5.06
C GLY A 215 2.43 -4.17 3.87
N TRP A 216 3.41 -5.06 4.06
CA TRP A 216 4.00 -5.78 2.94
C TRP A 216 4.63 -7.11 3.36
N THR A 217 4.48 -8.07 2.45
CA THR A 217 5.23 -9.32 2.39
C THR A 217 5.29 -9.83 0.96
N ASP A 218 6.27 -10.68 0.64
CA ASP A 218 6.50 -11.13 -0.75
C ASP A 218 5.26 -11.79 -1.35
N GLU A 219 4.72 -11.15 -2.39
CA GLU A 219 3.44 -11.49 -3.03
C GLU A 219 3.43 -12.91 -3.62
N ARG A 220 4.60 -13.44 -4.00
CA ARG A 220 4.70 -14.76 -4.65
C ARG A 220 4.24 -15.89 -3.72
N TRP A 221 4.39 -15.69 -2.41
CA TRP A 221 3.97 -16.64 -1.39
C TRP A 221 2.72 -16.18 -0.64
N SER A 222 2.56 -14.87 -0.41
CA SER A 222 1.44 -14.36 0.37
C SER A 222 0.12 -14.37 -0.40
N ASP A 223 0.11 -14.10 -1.70
CA ASP A 223 -1.12 -14.06 -2.50
C ASP A 223 -1.87 -15.39 -2.47
N PRO A 224 -1.27 -16.55 -2.82
CA PRO A 224 -1.97 -17.83 -2.75
C PRO A 224 -2.51 -18.14 -1.35
N LEU A 225 -1.75 -17.80 -0.31
CA LEU A 225 -2.11 -18.04 1.08
C LEU A 225 -3.29 -17.16 1.51
N PHE A 226 -3.20 -15.84 1.31
CA PHE A 226 -4.23 -14.88 1.70
C PHE A 226 -5.54 -15.15 0.96
N MET A 227 -5.46 -15.43 -0.34
CA MET A 227 -6.61 -15.80 -1.15
C MET A 227 -7.32 -17.08 -0.67
N GLN A 228 -6.56 -18.08 -0.21
CA GLN A 228 -7.12 -19.30 0.37
C GLN A 228 -7.85 -19.01 1.69
N LEU A 229 -7.37 -18.04 2.46
CA LEU A 229 -7.86 -17.76 3.81
C LEU A 229 -9.03 -16.77 3.88
N GLY A 230 -9.30 -15.97 2.84
CA GLY A 230 -10.30 -14.90 2.98
C GLY A 230 -9.82 -13.51 2.63
N TYR A 231 -8.53 -13.33 2.37
CA TYR A 231 -7.84 -12.06 2.51
C TYR A 231 -7.22 -11.60 1.19
N PHE A 232 -6.88 -10.32 1.13
CA PHE A 232 -6.13 -9.69 0.07
C PHE A 232 -5.17 -8.67 0.69
N MET A 233 -4.04 -8.42 0.03
CA MET A 233 -3.04 -7.48 0.52
C MET A 233 -3.31 -6.09 -0.04
N VAL A 234 -3.15 -5.06 0.78
CA VAL A 234 -3.08 -3.66 0.34
C VAL A 234 -1.68 -3.17 0.67
N PRO A 235 -0.74 -3.19 -0.31
CA PRO A 235 0.63 -2.86 -0.03
C PRO A 235 0.75 -1.43 0.51
N TYR A 236 1.29 -1.30 1.71
CA TYR A 236 1.48 -0.03 2.42
C TYR A 236 2.95 0.13 2.78
N ILE A 237 3.76 0.40 1.75
CA ILE A 237 5.21 0.56 1.85
C ILE A 237 5.54 2.03 1.67
N SER A 238 6.38 2.60 2.55
CA SER A 238 6.98 3.92 2.31
C SER A 238 5.99 5.08 2.04
N VAL A 239 4.74 4.96 2.50
CA VAL A 239 3.78 6.05 2.42
C VAL A 239 3.78 6.82 3.76
N GLU A 240 4.19 8.07 3.70
CA GLU A 240 4.28 8.93 4.87
C GLU A 240 2.92 9.52 5.24
N ASN A 241 2.72 9.76 6.54
CA ASN A 241 1.65 10.58 7.08
C ASN A 241 0.24 10.06 6.82
N LEU A 242 0.04 8.74 6.79
CA LEU A 242 -1.30 8.18 6.56
C LEU A 242 -2.27 8.60 7.67
N THR A 243 -1.78 8.82 8.89
CA THR A 243 -2.57 9.41 9.99
C THR A 243 -3.08 10.83 9.72
N VAL A 244 -2.42 11.61 8.86
CA VAL A 244 -2.88 12.94 8.43
C VAL A 244 -3.78 12.82 7.21
N GLN A 245 -3.39 11.99 6.23
CA GLN A 245 -4.16 11.74 5.02
C GLN A 245 -5.58 11.24 5.34
N SER A 246 -5.71 10.32 6.30
CA SER A 246 -6.99 9.73 6.70
C SER A 246 -7.80 10.56 7.71
N SER A 247 -7.33 11.75 8.10
CA SER A 247 -7.99 12.59 9.11
C SER A 247 -9.18 13.41 8.58
N PHE A 248 -9.51 13.25 7.32
CA PHE A 248 -10.60 13.96 6.67
C PHE A 248 -11.77 13.00 6.44
N PRO A 249 -13.02 13.51 6.39
CA PRO A 249 -14.15 12.68 6.02
C PRO A 249 -13.89 12.01 4.68
N SER A 250 -14.30 10.75 4.58
CA SER A 250 -14.23 10.02 3.33
C SER A 250 -14.95 10.75 2.21
N THR A 251 -14.45 10.57 1.00
CA THR A 251 -14.97 11.24 -0.19
C THR A 251 -15.63 10.25 -1.15
N SER A 252 -16.29 10.81 -2.17
CA SER A 252 -16.82 10.08 -3.31
C SER A 252 -16.79 11.00 -4.52
N ARG A 253 -16.61 10.42 -5.70
CA ARG A 253 -16.67 11.13 -6.98
C ARG A 253 -17.49 10.31 -7.97
N LYS A 254 -17.80 10.91 -9.10
CA LYS A 254 -18.47 10.24 -10.21
C LYS A 254 -17.68 10.50 -11.48
N GLN A 255 -17.24 9.44 -12.15
CA GLN A 255 -16.67 9.56 -13.49
C GLN A 255 -17.75 9.89 -14.53
N PRO A 256 -17.39 10.59 -15.64
CA PRO A 256 -18.32 10.82 -16.75
C PRO A 256 -18.92 9.52 -17.28
N ASP A 257 -20.20 9.57 -17.64
CA ASP A 257 -20.91 8.45 -18.26
C ASP A 257 -20.20 8.07 -19.57
N PRO A 258 -19.86 6.77 -19.77
CA PRO A 258 -19.18 6.34 -20.98
C PRO A 258 -20.08 6.59 -22.18
N HIS A 259 -19.48 6.98 -23.30
CA HIS A 259 -20.17 7.24 -24.55
C HIS A 259 -19.67 6.27 -25.61
N PRO A 260 -20.56 5.58 -26.33
CA PRO A 260 -20.16 4.66 -27.38
C PRO A 260 -19.49 5.44 -28.52
N LEU A 261 -18.41 4.88 -29.05
CA LEU A 261 -17.71 5.37 -30.23
C LEU A 261 -17.95 4.42 -31.40
N GLU A 262 -17.91 4.94 -32.62
CA GLU A 262 -17.92 4.12 -33.82
C GLU A 262 -16.61 3.32 -33.91
N VAL A 263 -16.73 2.02 -34.11
CA VAL A 263 -15.59 1.10 -34.19
C VAL A 263 -15.51 0.54 -35.62
N HIS A 264 -14.37 0.77 -36.28
CA HIS A 264 -14.03 0.19 -37.57
C HIS A 264 -13.49 -1.24 -37.42
N ASN A 265 -13.93 -2.14 -38.33
CA ASN A 265 -13.52 -3.55 -38.35
C ASN A 265 -12.04 -3.78 -38.70
N ASP A 266 -11.35 -2.78 -39.25
CA ASP A 266 -9.91 -2.77 -39.52
C ASP A 266 -9.15 -1.84 -38.56
N GLY A 267 -9.83 -1.33 -37.53
CA GLY A 267 -9.27 -0.41 -36.55
C GLY A 267 -8.41 -1.12 -35.49
N VAL A 268 -7.32 -0.45 -35.10
CA VAL A 268 -6.50 -0.82 -33.94
C VAL A 268 -6.68 0.25 -32.87
N TYR A 269 -7.21 -0.16 -31.71
CA TYR A 269 -7.50 0.71 -30.57
C TYR A 269 -6.56 0.36 -29.43
N ILE A 270 -5.85 1.35 -28.91
CA ILE A 270 -4.83 1.16 -27.87
C ILE A 270 -5.22 1.98 -26.65
N ALA A 271 -5.30 1.34 -25.49
CA ALA A 271 -5.45 1.98 -24.20
C ALA A 271 -4.20 1.73 -23.35
N PHE A 272 -3.61 2.81 -22.83
CA PHE A 272 -2.46 2.75 -21.95
C PHE A 272 -2.93 2.85 -20.50
N HIS A 273 -2.41 2.00 -19.63
CA HIS A 273 -2.77 1.92 -18.22
C HIS A 273 -1.52 2.08 -17.37
N VAL A 274 -1.48 3.03 -16.45
CA VAL A 274 -0.44 3.07 -15.41
C VAL A 274 -0.80 2.01 -14.37
N ALA A 275 0.09 1.03 -14.16
CA ALA A 275 -0.19 -0.17 -13.38
C ALA A 275 0.31 -0.07 -11.92
N ASP A 276 0.13 -1.16 -11.15
CA ASP A 276 0.51 -1.31 -9.74
C ASP A 276 -0.22 -0.38 -8.75
N GLY A 277 -1.37 0.16 -9.18
CA GLY A 277 -2.21 1.05 -8.39
C GLY A 277 -2.75 0.47 -7.10
N ASP A 278 -2.84 -0.85 -6.96
CA ASP A 278 -3.22 -1.50 -5.71
C ASP A 278 -2.27 -1.16 -4.55
N ASN A 279 -0.98 -0.94 -4.87
CA ASN A 279 0.05 -0.55 -3.94
C ASN A 279 -0.07 0.96 -3.61
N LEU A 280 -0.21 1.27 -2.32
CA LEU A 280 -0.34 2.66 -1.88
C LEU A 280 0.93 3.48 -2.17
N LEU A 281 2.10 2.86 -2.30
CA LEU A 281 3.31 3.56 -2.75
C LEU A 281 3.11 4.13 -4.17
N HIS A 282 2.48 3.38 -5.06
CA HIS A 282 2.18 3.85 -6.41
C HIS A 282 1.09 4.91 -6.40
N SER A 283 -0.07 4.57 -5.80
CA SER A 283 -1.25 5.45 -5.71
C SER A 283 -1.04 6.72 -4.90
N MET A 284 -0.08 6.77 -3.97
CA MET A 284 0.11 7.92 -3.08
C MET A 284 1.45 8.62 -3.24
N VAL A 285 2.42 8.02 -3.96
CA VAL A 285 3.75 8.59 -4.12
C VAL A 285 4.21 8.64 -5.58
N TYR A 286 4.32 7.50 -6.26
CA TYR A 286 4.92 7.50 -7.61
C TYR A 286 4.05 8.17 -8.67
N GLU A 287 2.77 7.85 -8.70
CA GLU A 287 1.87 8.47 -9.68
C GLU A 287 1.71 9.97 -9.43
N PRO A 288 1.47 10.46 -8.19
CA PRO A 288 1.46 11.90 -7.94
C PRO A 288 2.78 12.57 -8.29
N ASP A 289 3.94 11.94 -8.02
CA ASP A 289 5.26 12.45 -8.42
C ASP A 289 5.37 12.61 -9.95
N ILE A 290 4.88 11.64 -10.73
CA ILE A 290 4.87 11.71 -12.18
C ILE A 290 3.93 12.83 -12.66
N ILE A 291 2.70 12.87 -12.16
CA ILE A 291 1.68 13.87 -12.54
C ILE A 291 2.19 15.30 -12.26
N MET A 292 2.90 15.50 -11.14
CA MET A 292 3.39 16.82 -10.74
C MET A 292 4.64 17.27 -11.51
N ASN A 293 5.52 16.36 -11.93
CA ASN A 293 6.86 16.74 -12.43
C ASN A 293 7.14 16.37 -13.88
N SER A 294 6.43 15.40 -14.45
CA SER A 294 6.71 14.96 -15.82
C SER A 294 6.18 15.98 -16.82
N SER A 295 7.07 16.48 -17.69
CA SER A 295 6.65 17.30 -18.83
C SER A 295 5.86 16.51 -19.88
N ASP A 296 5.83 15.17 -19.77
CA ASP A 296 5.07 14.28 -20.66
C ASP A 296 3.66 13.97 -20.16
N TYR A 297 3.35 14.34 -18.90
CA TYR A 297 2.02 14.17 -18.35
C TYR A 297 0.97 14.86 -19.23
N GLY A 298 -0.08 14.12 -19.60
CA GLY A 298 -1.19 14.61 -20.43
C GLY A 298 -0.90 14.72 -21.93
N LYS A 299 0.30 14.36 -22.42
CA LYS A 299 0.60 14.34 -23.87
C LYS A 299 -0.15 13.23 -24.62
N ILE A 300 -0.41 12.13 -23.95
CA ILE A 300 -1.26 11.03 -24.42
C ILE A 300 -2.29 10.70 -23.33
N PRO A 301 -3.51 10.26 -23.68
CA PRO A 301 -4.47 9.78 -22.70
C PRO A 301 -3.96 8.45 -22.11
N VAL A 302 -3.91 8.38 -20.79
CA VAL A 302 -3.67 7.13 -20.06
C VAL A 302 -4.74 6.95 -18.98
N THR A 303 -5.01 5.69 -18.65
CA THR A 303 -5.84 5.28 -17.52
C THR A 303 -4.93 5.08 -16.31
N TRP A 304 -5.23 5.75 -15.20
CA TRP A 304 -4.45 5.65 -13.96
C TRP A 304 -5.11 4.62 -13.05
N VAL A 305 -4.50 3.45 -12.89
CA VAL A 305 -5.00 2.44 -11.95
C VAL A 305 -4.62 2.89 -10.56
N ILE A 306 -5.58 3.00 -9.64
CA ILE A 306 -5.33 3.37 -8.24
C ILE A 306 -6.07 2.44 -7.28
N ASN A 307 -5.64 2.40 -6.03
CA ASN A 307 -6.35 1.69 -4.98
C ASN A 307 -7.60 2.48 -4.60
N PRO A 308 -8.84 1.96 -4.79
CA PRO A 308 -10.04 2.72 -4.50
C PRO A 308 -10.24 2.96 -2.99
N GLY A 309 -9.50 2.26 -2.12
CA GLY A 309 -9.47 2.50 -0.67
C GLY A 309 -8.96 3.89 -0.28
N ILE A 310 -8.28 4.61 -1.19
CA ILE A 310 -7.85 5.99 -0.91
C ILE A 310 -9.01 6.97 -0.71
N VAL A 311 -10.26 6.60 -1.04
CA VAL A 311 -11.46 7.38 -0.66
C VAL A 311 -11.63 7.53 0.85
N ASP A 312 -11.10 6.59 1.64
CA ASP A 312 -11.05 6.60 3.10
C ASP A 312 -9.65 6.93 3.62
N LEU A 313 -8.61 6.34 3.01
CA LEU A 313 -7.23 6.46 3.47
C LEU A 313 -6.59 7.82 3.17
N ALA A 314 -6.98 8.45 2.05
CA ALA A 314 -6.44 9.74 1.60
C ALA A 314 -7.46 10.53 0.76
N PRO A 315 -8.64 10.87 1.30
CA PRO A 315 -9.75 11.47 0.55
C PRO A 315 -9.37 12.75 -0.20
N ARG A 316 -8.51 13.60 0.36
CA ARG A 316 -8.05 14.82 -0.33
C ARG A 316 -7.17 14.51 -1.54
N LEU A 317 -6.35 13.45 -1.47
CA LEU A 317 -5.57 12.98 -2.60
C LEU A 317 -6.47 12.39 -3.70
N PHE A 318 -7.49 11.62 -3.32
CA PHE A 318 -8.47 11.12 -4.28
C PHE A 318 -9.16 12.26 -5.04
N ASP A 319 -9.59 13.29 -4.31
CA ASP A 319 -10.18 14.49 -4.90
C ASP A 319 -9.20 15.24 -5.82
N TRP A 320 -7.92 15.26 -5.45
CA TRP A 320 -6.84 15.84 -6.25
C TRP A 320 -6.62 15.07 -7.56
N TYR A 321 -6.67 13.74 -7.55
CA TYR A 321 -6.61 12.94 -8.78
C TYR A 321 -7.73 13.35 -9.75
N PHE A 322 -8.98 13.42 -9.28
CA PHE A 322 -10.09 13.87 -10.13
C PHE A 322 -9.90 15.29 -10.68
N ALA A 323 -9.31 16.19 -9.89
CA ALA A 323 -9.03 17.55 -10.32
C ALA A 323 -7.89 17.63 -11.36
N LYS A 324 -6.85 16.81 -11.23
CA LYS A 324 -5.67 16.85 -12.10
C LYS A 324 -5.85 16.06 -13.39
N LEU A 325 -6.47 14.89 -13.34
CA LEU A 325 -6.59 13.98 -14.47
C LEU A 325 -7.46 14.54 -15.61
N GLY A 326 -8.38 15.47 -15.30
CA GLY A 326 -9.18 16.14 -16.32
C GLY A 326 -10.04 15.15 -17.10
N THR A 327 -9.66 14.87 -18.36
CA THR A 327 -10.34 13.90 -19.23
C THR A 327 -9.74 12.50 -19.20
N GLN A 328 -8.63 12.30 -18.49
CA GLN A 328 -8.01 10.98 -18.31
C GLN A 328 -8.81 10.13 -17.33
N GLU A 329 -8.74 8.82 -17.47
CA GLU A 329 -9.53 7.87 -16.70
C GLU A 329 -8.80 7.43 -15.42
N ILE A 330 -9.57 7.13 -14.37
CA ILE A 330 -9.10 6.34 -13.22
C ILE A 330 -9.66 4.93 -13.34
N ALA A 331 -8.83 3.91 -13.16
CA ALA A 331 -9.26 2.53 -12.96
C ALA A 331 -8.98 2.10 -11.52
N ALA A 332 -9.68 1.07 -11.04
CA ALA A 332 -9.52 0.55 -9.68
C ALA A 332 -8.78 -0.78 -9.68
N GLN A 333 -7.87 -0.95 -8.73
CA GLN A 333 -7.35 -2.24 -8.33
C GLN A 333 -7.31 -2.31 -6.81
N VAL A 334 -8.05 -3.25 -6.22
CA VAL A 334 -8.38 -3.23 -4.78
C VAL A 334 -7.22 -3.68 -3.91
N GLY A 335 -6.41 -4.61 -4.41
CA GLY A 335 -5.30 -5.18 -3.68
C GLY A 335 -4.40 -6.01 -4.57
N ASP A 336 -3.31 -6.43 -3.96
CA ASP A 336 -2.40 -7.43 -4.48
C ASP A 336 -2.98 -8.82 -4.12
N GLY A 337 -3.08 -9.68 -5.15
CA GLY A 337 -3.84 -10.93 -5.08
C GLY A 337 -5.37 -10.79 -4.96
N HIS A 338 -6.11 -11.81 -5.42
CA HIS A 338 -7.56 -11.93 -5.17
C HIS A 338 -8.08 -13.35 -5.41
N PRO A 339 -9.12 -13.81 -4.66
CA PRO A 339 -9.76 -15.09 -4.96
C PRO A 339 -10.31 -15.10 -6.39
N ARG A 340 -10.05 -16.20 -7.12
CA ARG A 340 -10.37 -16.35 -8.56
C ARG A 340 -11.63 -17.17 -8.85
N SER A 341 -12.22 -17.81 -7.85
CA SER A 341 -13.37 -18.70 -8.02
C SER A 341 -14.29 -18.65 -6.81
N ASP A 342 -15.58 -18.71 -7.10
CA ASP A 342 -16.71 -18.94 -6.18
C ASP A 342 -16.58 -20.17 -5.27
N ARG A 343 -15.63 -21.07 -5.55
CA ARG A 343 -15.27 -22.19 -4.66
C ARG A 343 -14.53 -21.74 -3.40
N SER A 344 -13.88 -20.58 -3.44
CA SER A 344 -13.27 -20.01 -2.24
C SER A 344 -14.34 -19.35 -1.39
N THR A 345 -14.33 -19.63 -0.09
CA THR A 345 -15.19 -18.94 0.89
C THR A 345 -14.94 -17.44 0.92
N ALA A 346 -13.72 -16.99 0.57
CA ALA A 346 -13.31 -15.60 0.44
C ALA A 346 -13.98 -14.84 -0.70
N PHE A 347 -14.40 -15.56 -1.75
CA PHE A 347 -14.67 -15.00 -3.06
C PHE A 347 -15.81 -13.97 -3.04
N LYS A 348 -16.95 -14.35 -2.44
CA LYS A 348 -18.11 -13.46 -2.37
C LYS A 348 -17.77 -12.17 -1.61
N LEU A 349 -16.99 -12.29 -0.56
CA LEU A 349 -16.63 -11.16 0.28
C LEU A 349 -15.69 -10.19 -0.44
N TYR A 350 -14.67 -10.71 -1.12
CA TYR A 350 -13.83 -9.90 -2.00
C TYR A 350 -14.67 -9.17 -3.05
N CYS A 351 -15.66 -9.85 -3.65
CA CYS A 351 -16.55 -9.26 -4.64
C CYS A 351 -17.40 -8.11 -4.06
N ASP A 352 -17.99 -8.33 -2.89
CA ASP A 352 -18.83 -7.34 -2.22
C ASP A 352 -18.01 -6.10 -1.80
N ILE A 353 -16.81 -6.29 -1.24
CA ILE A 353 -15.88 -5.20 -0.88
C ILE A 353 -15.46 -4.41 -2.11
N SER A 354 -15.00 -5.12 -3.16
CA SER A 354 -14.55 -4.49 -4.39
C SER A 354 -15.67 -3.67 -5.02
N LYS A 355 -16.87 -4.25 -5.14
CA LYS A 355 -18.04 -3.56 -5.68
C LYS A 355 -18.41 -2.33 -4.87
N GLY A 356 -18.37 -2.42 -3.54
CA GLY A 356 -18.62 -1.29 -2.63
C GLY A 356 -17.63 -0.15 -2.86
N TYR A 357 -16.35 -0.45 -2.97
CA TYR A 357 -15.32 0.56 -3.22
C TYR A 357 -15.39 1.17 -4.62
N LEU A 358 -15.65 0.37 -5.66
CA LEU A 358 -15.89 0.90 -7.02
C LEU A 358 -17.06 1.90 -7.03
N GLN A 359 -18.18 1.53 -6.40
CA GLN A 359 -19.37 2.39 -6.30
C GLN A 359 -19.07 3.67 -5.52
N ARG A 360 -18.36 3.56 -4.39
CA ARG A 360 -18.01 4.71 -3.55
C ARG A 360 -17.02 5.65 -4.22
N ALA A 361 -16.01 5.11 -4.90
CA ALA A 361 -15.07 5.88 -5.70
C ALA A 361 -15.72 6.45 -6.98
N GLY A 362 -16.84 5.87 -7.43
CA GLY A 362 -17.45 6.16 -8.72
C GLY A 362 -16.52 5.85 -9.89
N VAL A 363 -15.68 4.82 -9.71
CA VAL A 363 -14.77 4.27 -10.71
C VAL A 363 -15.47 3.10 -11.39
N ARG A 364 -15.35 3.06 -12.72
CA ARG A 364 -16.11 2.12 -13.57
C ARG A 364 -15.27 1.00 -14.17
N THR A 365 -13.97 1.23 -14.26
CA THR A 365 -13.01 0.28 -14.84
C THR A 365 -12.25 -0.39 -13.72
N MET A 366 -12.16 -1.72 -13.75
CA MET A 366 -11.40 -2.50 -12.79
C MET A 366 -10.25 -3.22 -13.48
N LYS A 367 -9.07 -3.19 -12.86
CA LYS A 367 -7.95 -4.06 -13.21
C LYS A 367 -7.88 -5.24 -12.23
N GLN A 368 -7.60 -6.42 -12.75
CA GLN A 368 -7.25 -7.58 -11.96
C GLN A 368 -5.74 -7.84 -11.98
N MET A 369 -5.22 -8.51 -10.95
CA MET A 369 -3.85 -9.07 -10.99
C MET A 369 -3.79 -10.31 -11.87
N GLU A 370 -4.75 -11.21 -11.67
CA GLU A 370 -4.89 -12.45 -12.44
C GLU A 370 -6.27 -12.52 -13.09
N GLU A 371 -6.32 -13.12 -14.27
CA GLU A 371 -7.55 -13.27 -15.03
C GLU A 371 -8.63 -14.08 -14.27
N SER A 372 -9.86 -13.55 -14.17
CA SER A 372 -10.99 -14.24 -13.55
C SER A 372 -12.36 -13.73 -14.03
N GLU A 373 -12.95 -14.45 -14.99
CA GLU A 373 -14.36 -14.30 -15.42
C GLU A 373 -15.35 -14.35 -14.25
N ALA A 374 -15.08 -15.17 -13.23
CA ALA A 374 -15.97 -15.28 -12.08
C ALA A 374 -16.10 -13.93 -11.35
N VAL A 375 -14.97 -13.23 -11.14
CA VAL A 375 -14.99 -11.88 -10.56
C VAL A 375 -15.73 -10.92 -11.48
N ALA A 376 -15.42 -10.89 -12.78
CA ALA A 376 -16.12 -10.03 -13.74
C ALA A 376 -17.65 -10.20 -13.67
N TRP A 377 -18.11 -11.45 -13.64
CA TRP A 377 -19.53 -11.81 -13.52
C TRP A 377 -20.19 -11.31 -12.23
N ASN A 378 -19.47 -11.31 -11.11
CA ASN A 378 -20.04 -10.95 -9.80
C ASN A 378 -19.97 -9.44 -9.51
N LEU A 379 -18.90 -8.76 -9.93
CA LEU A 379 -18.71 -7.33 -9.67
C LEU A 379 -19.48 -6.48 -10.68
N GLN A 380 -19.48 -6.90 -11.95
CA GLN A 380 -20.05 -6.18 -13.09
C GLN A 380 -19.56 -4.72 -13.20
N PRO A 381 -18.23 -4.47 -13.28
CA PRO A 381 -17.72 -3.15 -13.65
C PRO A 381 -18.12 -2.81 -15.10
N TYR A 382 -17.99 -1.56 -15.53
CA TYR A 382 -18.25 -1.21 -16.93
C TYR A 382 -17.19 -1.80 -17.87
N VAL A 383 -15.92 -1.75 -17.44
CA VAL A 383 -14.79 -2.40 -18.13
C VAL A 383 -14.04 -3.26 -17.12
N MET A 384 -13.72 -4.49 -17.53
CA MET A 384 -12.83 -5.38 -16.82
C MET A 384 -11.54 -5.54 -17.61
N ASN A 385 -10.44 -5.09 -17.01
CA ASN A 385 -9.09 -5.23 -17.54
C ASN A 385 -8.42 -6.46 -16.93
N SER A 386 -8.05 -7.39 -17.80
CA SER A 386 -7.39 -8.65 -17.51
C SER A 386 -6.02 -8.53 -16.81
N GLY A 387 -5.58 -9.64 -16.20
CA GLY A 387 -4.33 -9.73 -15.41
C GLY A 387 -3.02 -9.77 -16.20
N TYR A 388 -1.87 -9.60 -15.54
CA TYR A 388 -0.56 -9.38 -16.20
C TYR A 388 -0.04 -10.53 -17.08
N ASN A 389 -0.50 -11.76 -16.88
CA ASN A 389 0.09 -12.95 -17.50
C ASN A 389 -0.72 -13.54 -18.66
N GLY A 390 -1.84 -12.92 -19.05
CA GLY A 390 -2.82 -13.57 -19.92
C GLY A 390 -3.32 -14.89 -19.31
N ALA A 391 -4.29 -15.52 -19.96
CA ALA A 391 -4.97 -16.65 -19.36
C ALA A 391 -4.31 -18.01 -19.64
N ARG A 392 -4.15 -18.87 -18.62
CA ARG A 392 -4.18 -20.34 -18.80
C ARG A 392 -5.62 -20.87 -18.95
N ARG A 393 -6.61 -20.12 -18.44
CA ARG A 393 -8.07 -20.29 -18.55
C ARG A 393 -8.71 -18.90 -18.42
N GLY A 394 -9.28 -18.35 -19.49
CA GLY A 394 -9.78 -16.97 -19.59
C GLY A 394 -9.72 -16.49 -21.05
N ILE A 395 -10.03 -15.23 -21.30
CA ILE A 395 -10.03 -14.66 -22.66
C ILE A 395 -8.61 -14.42 -23.19
N GLY A 396 -8.40 -14.84 -24.44
CA GLY A 396 -7.14 -14.72 -25.16
C GLY A 396 -6.81 -13.28 -25.61
N PRO A 397 -5.59 -13.04 -26.11
CA PRO A 397 -5.10 -11.71 -26.54
C PRO A 397 -5.96 -10.96 -27.56
N TYR A 398 -6.77 -11.70 -28.33
CA TYR A 398 -7.64 -11.14 -29.39
C TYR A 398 -9.12 -11.26 -29.04
N GLU A 399 -9.43 -11.78 -27.85
CA GLU A 399 -10.79 -12.06 -27.41
C GLU A 399 -11.28 -10.91 -26.54
N TYR A 400 -12.51 -10.52 -26.79
CA TYR A 400 -13.28 -9.60 -25.98
C TYR A 400 -14.74 -10.02 -26.05
N HIS A 401 -15.50 -9.74 -25.01
CA HIS A 401 -16.93 -10.00 -24.99
C HIS A 401 -17.67 -9.03 -24.06
N MET A 402 -19.00 -9.05 -24.17
CA MET A 402 -19.89 -8.33 -23.28
C MET A 402 -20.58 -9.33 -22.35
N ASP A 403 -20.43 -9.14 -21.05
CA ASP A 403 -21.23 -9.81 -20.02
C ASP A 403 -22.20 -8.81 -19.42
N ASN A 404 -23.45 -8.86 -19.89
CA ASN A 404 -24.44 -7.79 -19.69
C ASN A 404 -23.90 -6.43 -20.17
N GLU A 405 -23.57 -5.52 -19.24
CA GLU A 405 -22.99 -4.20 -19.51
C GLU A 405 -21.47 -4.16 -19.27
N THR A 406 -20.85 -5.27 -18.86
CA THR A 406 -19.40 -5.37 -18.61
C THR A 406 -18.68 -5.69 -19.91
N PHE A 407 -17.82 -4.79 -20.37
CA PHE A 407 -16.87 -5.08 -21.45
C PHE A 407 -15.63 -5.76 -20.88
N HIS A 408 -15.36 -6.99 -21.32
CA HIS A 408 -14.19 -7.75 -20.93
C HIS A 408 -13.23 -7.86 -22.12
N ILE A 409 -11.95 -7.55 -21.89
CA ILE A 409 -10.91 -7.54 -22.90
C ILE A 409 -9.68 -8.30 -22.42
N GLY A 410 -9.22 -9.25 -23.23
CA GLY A 410 -8.10 -10.10 -22.88
C GLY A 410 -6.77 -9.37 -22.85
N SER A 411 -5.80 -10.00 -22.19
CA SER A 411 -4.44 -9.50 -22.07
C SER A 411 -3.42 -10.56 -22.49
N VAL A 412 -2.23 -10.09 -22.83
CA VAL A 412 -1.09 -10.96 -23.13
C VAL A 412 0.19 -10.34 -22.58
N ASN A 413 1.02 -11.17 -21.98
CA ASN A 413 2.36 -10.78 -21.59
C ASN A 413 3.28 -10.78 -22.81
N MET A 414 3.79 -9.61 -23.17
CA MET A 414 4.61 -9.39 -24.37
C MET A 414 6.12 -9.38 -24.11
N LYS A 415 6.55 -9.59 -22.85
CA LYS A 415 7.95 -9.55 -22.39
C LYS A 415 8.72 -8.30 -22.87
N ASP A 416 8.04 -7.18 -23.01
CA ASP A 416 8.58 -5.89 -23.46
C ASP A 416 9.38 -5.92 -24.78
N ASP A 417 9.08 -6.86 -25.69
CA ASP A 417 9.75 -6.96 -26.99
C ASP A 417 8.91 -6.31 -28.12
N PRO A 418 9.43 -5.28 -28.81
CA PRO A 418 8.77 -4.68 -29.97
C PRO A 418 8.41 -5.68 -31.08
N GLU A 419 9.20 -6.74 -31.29
CA GLU A 419 8.88 -7.76 -32.29
C GLU A 419 7.65 -8.58 -31.91
N ASN A 420 7.46 -8.87 -30.61
CA ASN A 420 6.25 -9.53 -30.14
C ASN A 420 5.03 -8.65 -30.46
N ILE A 421 5.09 -7.35 -30.19
CA ILE A 421 3.97 -6.42 -30.49
C ILE A 421 3.67 -6.40 -31.98
N ARG A 422 4.70 -6.29 -32.84
CA ARG A 422 4.53 -6.33 -34.30
C ARG A 422 3.86 -7.64 -34.74
N LYS A 423 4.29 -8.76 -34.18
CA LYS A 423 3.73 -10.08 -34.46
C LYS A 423 2.26 -10.17 -34.01
N LEU A 424 1.93 -9.68 -32.82
CA LEU A 424 0.56 -9.64 -32.31
C LEU A 424 -0.37 -8.85 -33.26
N VAL A 425 0.08 -7.69 -33.73
CA VAL A 425 -0.70 -6.88 -34.69
C VAL A 425 -0.79 -7.57 -36.06
N HIS A 426 0.30 -8.18 -36.53
CA HIS A 426 0.32 -8.90 -37.81
C HIS A 426 -0.61 -10.14 -37.81
N ASP A 427 -0.64 -10.86 -36.70
CA ASP A 427 -1.40 -12.10 -36.54
C ASP A 427 -2.84 -11.84 -36.06
N ALA A 428 -3.24 -10.57 -35.89
CA ALA A 428 -4.58 -10.19 -35.50
C ALA A 428 -5.62 -10.67 -36.53
N PRO A 429 -6.79 -11.18 -36.08
CA PRO A 429 -7.81 -11.64 -37.01
C PRO A 429 -8.31 -10.50 -37.92
N LYS A 430 -8.61 -10.85 -39.17
CA LYS A 430 -9.12 -9.90 -40.17
C LYS A 430 -10.61 -9.67 -39.98
N ASP A 431 -11.08 -8.49 -40.40
CA ASP A 431 -12.48 -8.08 -40.41
C ASP A 431 -13.13 -7.95 -39.00
N GLN A 432 -12.30 -7.74 -37.96
CA GLN A 432 -12.74 -7.39 -36.62
C GLN A 432 -11.76 -6.39 -35.99
N PRO A 433 -12.24 -5.47 -35.13
CA PRO A 433 -11.37 -4.52 -34.46
C PRO A 433 -10.36 -5.22 -33.55
N LEU A 434 -9.15 -4.67 -33.48
CA LEU A 434 -8.13 -5.07 -32.53
C LEU A 434 -8.10 -4.09 -31.36
N PHE A 435 -8.36 -4.57 -30.16
CA PHE A 435 -8.19 -3.78 -28.93
C PHE A 435 -6.95 -4.23 -28.19
N LEU A 436 -6.11 -3.29 -27.76
CA LEU A 436 -4.86 -3.54 -27.05
C LEU A 436 -4.82 -2.73 -25.76
N ASN A 437 -4.74 -3.44 -24.63
CA ASN A 437 -4.40 -2.85 -23.34
C ASN A 437 -2.89 -2.94 -23.11
N VAL A 438 -2.25 -1.80 -22.88
CA VAL A 438 -0.82 -1.70 -22.59
C VAL A 438 -0.66 -1.23 -21.15
N PHE A 439 -0.21 -2.11 -20.27
CA PHE A 439 0.08 -1.78 -18.88
C PHE A 439 1.53 -1.28 -18.75
N CYS A 440 1.67 -0.04 -18.32
CA CYS A 440 2.92 0.65 -18.03
C CYS A 440 3.16 0.61 -16.52
N GLY A 441 4.07 -0.23 -16.06
CA GLY A 441 4.37 -0.41 -14.64
C GLY A 441 5.54 -1.36 -14.43
N THR A 442 5.68 -1.89 -13.22
CA THR A 442 6.76 -2.78 -12.79
C THR A 442 6.54 -4.21 -13.31
N ALA A 443 6.41 -4.38 -14.62
CA ALA A 443 6.62 -5.68 -15.25
C ALA A 443 8.14 -5.92 -15.33
N ILE A 444 8.70 -6.53 -14.27
CA ILE A 444 9.96 -7.30 -14.22
C ILE A 444 11.07 -6.80 -15.16
N ARG A 445 11.92 -5.87 -14.69
CA ARG A 445 13.23 -5.62 -15.32
C ARG A 445 14.36 -6.50 -14.80
N ASP A 446 14.12 -7.37 -13.83
CA ASP A 446 15.19 -8.18 -13.21
C ASP A 446 14.83 -9.67 -13.14
N VAL A 447 15.24 -10.41 -14.18
CA VAL A 447 15.77 -11.77 -13.99
C VAL A 447 17.14 -11.75 -14.67
N PRO A 448 18.26 -11.84 -13.92
CA PRO A 448 19.58 -11.94 -14.52
C PRO A 448 19.69 -13.19 -15.40
N ALA A 449 20.54 -13.11 -16.43
CA ALA A 449 20.77 -14.14 -17.44
C ALA A 449 21.05 -15.54 -16.88
#